data_AF-A0ABD5RZT9-F1
#
_entry.id   AF-A0ABD5RZT9-F1
#
_cell.length_a   1.000
_cell.length_b   1.000
_cell.length_c   1.000
_cell.angle_alpha   90.00
_cell.angle_beta   90.00
_cell.angle_gamma   90.00
#
_symmetry.space_group_name_H-M   'P 1'
#
loop_
_entity.id
_entity.type
_entity.pdbx_description
1 polymer ?
#
loop_
_entity_poly.entity_id
_entity_poly.type
_entity_poly.pdbx_seq_one_letter_code
_entity_poly.pdbx_strand_id
1 'polypeptide(L)'
;ASNWFEVFLARETVERSYLGAVRVGDEVNLERALRADGRFDGHIVQGHVDATATVANVESVGDDWRFGFDLPGSLAPYVVEKGSVTVDGISLTVAERTQDGFAVAIIPTTYDLTTLSAKSVGDPVHLEADVVAKYVESMLEGYR
;
A
#
# COMPACT_ATOMS: atom_id res chain seq x y z
N ALA A 1 -15.24 -27.17 0.71
CA ALA A 1 -15.62 -25.74 0.67
C ALA A 1 -15.27 -25.21 -0.71
N SER A 2 -16.03 -24.23 -1.23
CA SER A 2 -15.67 -23.57 -2.48
C SER A 2 -14.41 -22.72 -2.24
N ASN A 3 -13.37 -22.89 -3.06
CA ASN A 3 -12.10 -22.16 -2.94
C ASN A 3 -12.12 -20.82 -3.68
N TRP A 4 -13.27 -20.16 -3.73
CA TRP A 4 -13.47 -18.93 -4.49
C TRP A 4 -14.51 -18.04 -3.81
N PHE A 5 -14.42 -16.74 -4.09
CA PHE A 5 -15.42 -15.74 -3.75
C PHE A 5 -15.51 -14.73 -4.91
N GLU A 6 -16.61 -13.99 -4.98
CA GLU A 6 -16.86 -12.96 -5.99
C GLU A 6 -16.98 -11.60 -5.31
N VAL A 7 -16.51 -10.56 -5.99
CA VAL A 7 -16.61 -9.16 -5.56
C VAL A 7 -17.05 -8.29 -6.73
N PHE A 8 -17.65 -7.14 -6.41
CA PHE A 8 -18.02 -6.13 -7.37
C PHE A 8 -17.08 -4.93 -7.24
N LEU A 9 -16.53 -4.46 -8.35
CA LEU A 9 -15.73 -3.24 -8.39
C LEU A 9 -16.63 -2.06 -8.77
N ALA A 10 -16.78 -1.12 -7.83
CA ALA A 10 -17.41 0.15 -8.14
C ALA A 10 -16.53 0.95 -9.12
N ARG A 11 -17.14 1.92 -9.81
CA ARG A 11 -16.41 2.79 -10.75
C ARG A 11 -15.22 3.49 -10.09
N GLU A 12 -15.40 4.01 -8.88
CA GLU A 12 -14.31 4.62 -8.10
C GLU A 12 -13.14 3.66 -7.92
N THR A 13 -13.41 2.40 -7.55
CA THR A 13 -12.38 1.37 -7.38
C THR A 13 -11.62 1.11 -8.68
N VAL A 14 -12.32 1.04 -9.81
CA VAL A 14 -11.69 0.85 -11.13
C VAL A 14 -10.83 2.07 -11.53
N GLU A 15 -11.26 3.28 -11.18
CA GLU A 15 -10.54 4.52 -11.51
C GLU A 15 -9.33 4.77 -10.59
N ARG A 16 -9.39 4.34 -9.32
CA ARG A 16 -8.36 4.57 -8.30
C ARG A 16 -7.32 3.46 -8.16
N SER A 17 -7.62 2.28 -8.69
CA SER A 17 -6.79 1.09 -8.52
C SER A 17 -6.48 0.44 -9.86
N TYR A 18 -5.44 -0.38 -9.92
CA TYR A 18 -5.17 -1.18 -11.12
C TYR A 18 -6.08 -2.42 -11.25
N LEU A 19 -7.04 -2.65 -10.35
CA LEU A 19 -7.84 -3.89 -10.34
C LEU A 19 -8.64 -4.11 -11.63
N GLY A 20 -8.99 -3.05 -12.37
CA GLY A 20 -9.64 -3.17 -13.67
C GLY A 20 -8.77 -3.81 -14.77
N ALA A 21 -7.46 -3.88 -14.57
CA ALA A 21 -6.50 -4.48 -15.49
C ALA A 21 -6.12 -5.92 -15.14
N VAL A 22 -6.53 -6.41 -13.96
CA VAL A 22 -6.23 -7.75 -13.44
C VAL A 22 -6.91 -8.82 -14.30
N ARG A 23 -6.19 -9.90 -14.58
CA ARG A 23 -6.61 -11.00 -15.44
C ARG A 23 -6.61 -12.33 -14.69
N VAL A 24 -7.23 -13.33 -15.30
CA VAL A 24 -7.17 -14.70 -14.78
C VAL A 24 -5.72 -15.16 -14.71
N GLY A 25 -5.28 -15.58 -13.51
CA GLY A 25 -3.92 -16.03 -13.23
C GLY A 25 -3.06 -15.00 -12.51
N ASP A 26 -3.47 -13.73 -12.46
CA ASP A 26 -2.77 -12.71 -11.69
C ASP A 26 -2.97 -12.94 -10.18
N GLU A 27 -1.90 -12.75 -9.41
CA GLU A 27 -1.94 -12.85 -7.95
C GLU A 27 -2.32 -11.51 -7.31
N VAL A 28 -3.05 -11.58 -6.20
CA VAL A 28 -3.45 -10.41 -5.40
C VAL A 28 -3.26 -10.70 -3.92
N ASN A 29 -2.90 -9.68 -3.14
CA ASN A 29 -2.89 -9.80 -1.69
C ASN A 29 -4.33 -9.83 -1.16
N LEU A 30 -4.58 -10.70 -0.18
CA LEU A 30 -5.88 -10.82 0.49
C LEU A 30 -5.71 -10.72 2.00
N GLU A 31 -6.42 -9.77 2.60
CA GLU A 31 -6.56 -9.67 4.04
C GLU A 31 -8.03 -9.68 4.42
N ARG A 32 -8.38 -10.40 5.50
CA ARG A 32 -9.75 -10.39 6.02
C ARG A 32 -9.94 -9.16 6.89
N ALA A 33 -11.13 -8.56 6.81
CA ALA A 33 -11.52 -7.50 7.74
C ALA A 33 -11.27 -7.91 9.19
N LEU A 34 -10.57 -7.04 9.93
CA LEU A 34 -10.27 -7.25 11.33
C LEU A 34 -11.57 -7.33 12.14
N ARG A 35 -11.68 -8.34 13.01
CA ARG A 35 -12.80 -8.43 13.94
C ARG A 35 -12.71 -7.31 14.97
N ALA A 36 -13.85 -6.82 15.46
CA ALA A 36 -13.88 -5.78 16.49
C ALA A 36 -13.16 -6.17 17.80
N ASP A 37 -13.08 -7.48 18.09
CA ASP A 37 -12.37 -8.09 19.21
C ASP A 37 -10.99 -8.65 18.83
N GLY A 38 -10.53 -8.38 17.61
CA GLY A 38 -9.28 -8.88 17.07
C GLY A 38 -8.06 -8.16 17.62
N ARG A 39 -6.89 -8.80 17.48
CA ARG A 39 -5.61 -8.15 17.75
C ARG A 39 -5.26 -7.24 16.58
N PHE A 40 -5.09 -5.96 16.87
CA PHE A 40 -4.59 -4.97 15.93
C PHE A 40 -3.07 -5.03 15.87
N ASP A 41 -2.52 -5.13 14.66
CA ASP A 41 -1.08 -5.12 14.37
C ASP A 41 -0.83 -4.26 13.13
N GLY A 42 0.31 -3.56 13.09
CA GLY A 42 0.57 -2.54 12.06
C GLY A 42 -0.16 -1.21 12.32
N HIS A 43 -0.88 -0.71 11.32
CA HIS A 43 -1.65 0.54 11.38
C HIS A 43 -3.07 0.38 10.80
N ILE A 44 -3.87 1.45 10.83
CA ILE A 44 -5.26 1.39 10.37
C ILE A 44 -5.26 1.39 8.85
N VAL A 45 -5.58 0.24 8.27
CA VAL A 45 -5.81 0.07 6.82
C VAL A 45 -7.31 -0.06 6.59
N GLN A 46 -7.87 0.88 5.83
CA GLN A 46 -9.30 0.93 5.51
C GLN A 46 -9.62 0.13 4.24
N GLY A 47 -8.63 -0.13 3.38
CA GLY A 47 -8.84 -0.68 2.04
C GLY A 47 -9.33 0.38 1.06
N HIS A 48 -9.01 1.65 1.32
CA HIS A 48 -9.41 2.80 0.50
C HIS A 48 -8.19 3.33 -0.25
N VAL A 49 -7.91 2.73 -1.41
CA VAL A 49 -6.80 3.13 -2.28
C VAL A 49 -6.96 4.59 -2.70
N ASP A 50 -5.94 5.40 -2.43
CA ASP A 50 -5.91 6.82 -2.78
C ASP A 50 -5.41 7.04 -4.22
N ALA A 51 -4.39 6.28 -4.60
CA ALA A 51 -3.74 6.36 -5.90
C ALA A 51 -2.99 5.06 -6.24
N THR A 52 -2.63 4.93 -7.51
CA THR A 52 -1.61 3.99 -7.96
C THR A 52 -0.25 4.65 -8.02
N ALA A 53 0.79 3.88 -7.71
CA ALA A 53 2.20 4.23 -7.84
C ALA A 53 2.94 3.14 -8.61
N THR A 54 4.23 3.34 -8.83
CA THR A 54 5.11 2.42 -9.55
C THR A 54 6.27 2.00 -8.65
N VAL A 55 6.66 0.73 -8.72
CA VAL A 55 7.93 0.28 -8.16
C VAL A 55 9.08 0.98 -8.89
N ALA A 56 9.81 1.83 -8.18
CA ALA A 56 10.92 2.61 -8.73
C ALA A 56 12.27 1.90 -8.57
N ASN A 57 12.44 1.12 -7.50
CA ASN A 57 13.67 0.37 -7.24
C ASN A 57 13.39 -0.89 -6.41
N VAL A 58 14.18 -1.94 -6.62
CA VAL A 58 14.21 -3.14 -5.78
C VAL A 58 15.66 -3.55 -5.58
N GLU A 59 16.11 -3.57 -4.33
CA GLU A 59 17.48 -3.93 -3.96
C GLU A 59 17.47 -4.98 -2.85
N SER A 60 18.21 -6.08 -3.03
CA SER A 60 18.46 -7.05 -1.96
C SER A 60 19.55 -6.54 -1.02
N VAL A 61 19.28 -6.50 0.27
CA VAL A 61 20.19 -6.02 1.32
C VAL A 61 20.34 -7.10 2.38
N GLY A 62 21.36 -7.95 2.23
CA GLY A 62 21.52 -9.14 3.08
C GLY A 62 20.37 -10.11 2.85
N ASP A 63 19.62 -10.42 3.91
CA ASP A 63 18.42 -11.27 3.85
C ASP A 63 17.12 -10.47 3.65
N ASP A 64 17.18 -9.14 3.58
CA ASP A 64 16.02 -8.25 3.43
C ASP A 64 16.01 -7.61 2.03
N TRP A 65 14.94 -6.88 1.72
CA TRP A 65 14.81 -6.09 0.49
C TRP A 65 14.52 -4.63 0.81
N ARG A 66 15.10 -3.73 0.04
CA ARG A 66 14.72 -2.32 -0.03
C ARG A 66 13.89 -2.09 -1.29
N PHE A 67 12.62 -1.77 -1.09
CA PHE A 67 11.71 -1.38 -2.17
C PHE A 67 11.57 0.13 -2.19
N GLY A 68 11.73 0.73 -3.36
CA GLY A 68 11.45 2.13 -3.63
C GLY A 68 10.22 2.28 -4.52
N PHE A 69 9.41 3.28 -4.25
CA PHE A 69 8.20 3.60 -5.01
C PHE A 69 8.21 5.08 -5.40
N ASP A 70 7.61 5.39 -6.54
CA ASP A 70 7.25 6.78 -6.83
C ASP A 70 6.14 7.26 -5.88
N LEU A 71 6.04 8.57 -5.71
CA LEU A 71 5.04 9.17 -4.84
C LEU A 71 4.23 10.23 -5.59
N PRO A 72 2.95 9.94 -5.90
CA PRO A 72 2.05 10.93 -6.46
C PRO A 72 2.00 12.18 -5.58
N GLY A 73 2.06 13.36 -6.21
CA GLY A 73 2.08 14.64 -5.48
C GLY A 73 0.87 14.86 -4.56
N SER A 74 -0.28 14.26 -4.89
CA SER A 74 -1.48 14.27 -4.04
C SER A 74 -1.31 13.51 -2.71
N LEU A 75 -0.34 12.60 -2.63
CA LEU A 75 -0.03 11.83 -1.42
C LEU A 75 1.19 12.34 -0.66
N ALA A 76 1.94 13.27 -1.25
CA ALA A 76 3.16 13.83 -0.66
C ALA A 76 2.96 14.38 0.77
N PRO A 77 1.84 15.03 1.14
CA PRO A 77 1.64 15.53 2.51
C PRO A 77 1.42 14.42 3.56
N TYR A 78 1.01 13.22 3.15
CA TYR A 78 0.57 12.16 4.07
C TYR A 78 1.60 11.06 4.30
N VAL A 79 2.69 11.04 3.53
CA VAL A 79 3.76 10.04 3.66
C VAL A 79 4.96 10.68 4.35
N VAL A 80 5.28 10.24 5.57
CA VAL A 80 6.40 10.80 6.35
C VAL A 80 7.42 9.71 6.69
N GLU A 81 8.69 10.10 6.84
CA GLU A 81 9.71 9.15 7.29
C GLU A 81 9.36 8.59 8.67
N LYS A 82 9.51 7.27 8.83
CA LYS A 82 9.08 6.48 10.01
C LYS A 82 7.57 6.45 10.25
N GLY A 83 6.78 7.04 9.35
CA GLY A 83 5.33 6.88 9.32
C GLY A 83 4.90 5.56 8.68
N SER A 84 3.62 5.27 8.83
CA SER A 84 2.97 4.12 8.21
C SER A 84 2.49 4.46 6.79
N VAL A 85 2.55 3.47 5.90
CA VAL A 85 1.97 3.55 4.56
C VAL A 85 1.49 2.15 4.17
N THR A 86 0.40 2.09 3.40
CA THR A 86 -0.09 0.83 2.86
C THR A 86 0.27 0.71 1.38
N VAL A 87 0.92 -0.40 1.01
CA VAL A 87 1.28 -0.72 -0.37
C VAL A 87 0.65 -2.06 -0.75
N ASP A 88 -0.21 -2.10 -1.77
CA ASP A 88 -0.95 -3.31 -2.18
C ASP A 88 -1.63 -4.05 -0.99
N GLY A 89 -2.17 -3.28 -0.04
CA GLY A 89 -2.81 -3.80 1.17
C GLY A 89 -1.85 -4.21 2.30
N ILE A 90 -0.54 -4.05 2.12
CA ILE A 90 0.48 -4.41 3.11
C ILE A 90 0.82 -3.18 3.95
N SER A 91 0.66 -3.28 5.26
CA SER A 91 1.10 -2.25 6.21
C SER A 91 2.63 -2.22 6.29
N LEU A 92 3.25 -1.11 5.93
CA LEU A 92 4.69 -0.93 5.88
C LEU A 92 5.14 0.36 6.59
N THR A 93 6.40 0.39 6.98
CA THR A 93 7.05 1.58 7.57
C THR A 93 7.92 2.28 6.52
N VAL A 94 7.71 3.57 6.35
CA VAL A 94 8.56 4.40 5.47
C VAL A 94 9.96 4.50 6.06
N ALA A 95 10.92 3.85 5.42
CA ALA A 95 12.31 3.85 5.85
C ALA A 95 13.03 5.16 5.47
N GLU A 96 12.73 5.69 4.28
CA GLU A 96 13.26 6.95 3.73
C GLU A 96 12.20 7.63 2.87
N ARG A 97 12.19 8.97 2.86
CA ARG A 97 11.31 9.79 2.03
C ARG A 97 12.14 10.77 1.20
N THR A 98 11.90 10.81 -0.10
CA THR A 98 12.48 11.81 -1.02
C THR A 98 11.39 12.73 -1.56
N GLN A 99 11.74 13.70 -2.40
CA GLN A 99 10.76 14.61 -2.98
C GLN A 99 9.71 13.86 -3.82
N ASP A 100 10.18 12.93 -4.67
CA ASP A 100 9.36 12.27 -5.70
C ASP A 100 9.08 10.78 -5.41
N GLY A 101 9.47 10.29 -4.23
CA GLY A 101 9.32 8.88 -3.87
C GLY A 101 9.55 8.59 -2.40
N PHE A 102 9.45 7.32 -2.05
CA PHE A 102 9.78 6.80 -0.72
C PHE A 102 10.30 5.37 -0.81
N ALA A 103 10.95 4.91 0.25
CA ALA A 103 11.45 3.55 0.33
C ALA A 103 11.02 2.87 1.64
N VAL A 104 10.90 1.56 1.58
CA VAL A 104 10.53 0.68 2.70
C VAL A 104 11.53 -0.48 2.77
N ALA A 105 11.67 -1.07 3.96
CA ALA A 105 12.38 -2.32 4.15
C ALA A 105 11.36 -3.46 4.23
N ILE A 106 11.61 -4.54 3.49
CA ILE A 106 10.78 -5.73 3.42
C ILE A 106 11.58 -6.90 3.98
N ILE A 107 11.03 -7.54 5.01
CA ILE A 107 11.60 -8.73 5.63
C ILE A 107 11.21 -10.00 4.84
N PRO A 108 11.95 -11.12 4.97
CA PRO A 108 11.66 -12.39 4.30
C PRO A 108 10.20 -12.81 4.34
N THR A 109 9.59 -12.83 5.53
CA THR A 109 8.19 -13.25 5.69
C THR A 109 7.22 -12.37 4.90
N THR A 110 7.47 -11.07 4.80
CA THR A 110 6.60 -10.17 4.00
C THR A 110 6.84 -10.36 2.51
N TYR A 111 8.09 -10.53 2.09
CA TYR A 111 8.42 -10.80 0.69
C TYR A 111 7.77 -12.10 0.22
N ASP A 112 7.93 -13.19 0.99
CA ASP A 112 7.49 -14.53 0.61
C ASP A 112 5.96 -14.73 0.67
N LEU A 113 5.26 -14.03 1.58
CA LEU A 113 3.82 -14.20 1.78
C LEU A 113 2.96 -13.18 1.02
N THR A 114 3.57 -12.27 0.26
CA THR A 114 2.84 -11.23 -0.48
C THR A 114 3.28 -11.18 -1.94
N THR A 115 2.49 -10.48 -2.75
CA THR A 115 2.77 -10.27 -4.17
C THR A 115 4.06 -9.48 -4.44
N LEU A 116 4.68 -8.85 -3.43
CA LEU A 116 5.93 -8.10 -3.58
C LEU A 116 7.06 -8.98 -4.13
N SER A 117 7.06 -10.29 -3.85
CA SER A 117 8.05 -11.22 -4.40
C SER A 117 8.02 -11.34 -5.92
N ALA A 118 6.86 -11.09 -6.54
CA ALA A 118 6.68 -11.13 -7.98
C ALA A 118 6.83 -9.74 -8.65
N LYS A 119 6.92 -8.66 -7.88
CA LYS A 119 7.00 -7.29 -8.40
C LYS A 119 8.40 -6.93 -8.87
N SER A 120 8.47 -6.25 -10.01
CA SER A 120 9.67 -5.68 -10.61
C SER A 120 9.56 -4.17 -10.76
N VAL A 121 10.69 -3.50 -11.00
CA VAL A 121 10.71 -2.07 -11.33
C VAL A 121 9.81 -1.81 -12.54
N GLY A 122 8.93 -0.82 -12.43
CA GLY A 122 7.92 -0.49 -13.43
C GLY A 122 6.53 -1.06 -13.15
N ASP A 123 6.40 -2.01 -12.22
CA ASP A 123 5.10 -2.58 -11.89
C ASP A 123 4.24 -1.63 -11.06
N PRO A 124 2.91 -1.62 -11.26
CA PRO A 124 2.02 -0.77 -10.50
C PRO A 124 1.77 -1.36 -9.10
N VAL A 125 1.55 -0.46 -8.13
CA VAL A 125 1.11 -0.79 -6.76
C VAL A 125 -0.03 0.16 -6.35
N HIS A 126 -0.92 -0.29 -5.48
CA HIS A 126 -1.88 0.57 -4.80
C HIS A 126 -1.20 1.25 -3.62
N LEU A 127 -1.47 2.54 -3.43
CA LEU A 127 -1.10 3.27 -2.23
C LEU A 127 -2.35 3.69 -1.46
N GLU A 128 -2.30 3.47 -0.15
CA GLU A 128 -3.21 4.05 0.83
C GLU A 128 -2.37 4.74 1.92
N ALA A 129 -2.62 6.03 2.13
CA ALA A 129 -1.98 6.77 3.20
C ALA A 129 -2.69 6.54 4.55
N ASP A 130 -1.94 6.68 5.65
CA ASP A 130 -2.49 6.58 6.99
C ASP A 130 -3.65 7.57 7.18
N VAL A 131 -4.82 7.04 7.52
CA VAL A 131 -6.04 7.83 7.71
C VAL A 131 -5.87 8.92 8.77
N VAL A 132 -5.00 8.69 9.77
CA VAL A 132 -4.71 9.68 10.81
C VAL A 132 -4.11 10.95 10.20
N ALA A 133 -3.24 10.84 9.20
CA ALA A 133 -2.64 12.00 8.53
C ALA A 133 -3.70 12.85 7.81
N LYS A 134 -4.68 12.21 7.17
CA LYS A 134 -5.79 12.90 6.47
C LYS A 134 -6.71 13.63 7.46
N TYR A 135 -7.03 13.01 8.60
CA TYR A 135 -7.82 13.66 9.64
C TYR A 135 -7.10 14.85 10.26
N VAL A 136 -5.78 14.73 10.52
CA VAL A 136 -4.98 15.84 11.05
C VAL A 136 -4.97 17.01 10.08
N GLU A 137 -4.78 16.78 8.78
CA GLU A 137 -4.85 17.87 7.78
C GLU A 137 -6.22 18.53 7.76
N SER A 138 -7.30 17.74 7.64
CA SER A 138 -8.68 18.28 7.60
C SER A 138 -9.03 19.09 8.85
N MET A 139 -8.57 18.67 10.03
CA MET A 139 -8.76 19.43 11.26
C MET A 139 -7.99 20.76 11.23
N LEU A 140 -6.76 20.77 10.72
CA LEU A 140 -5.93 21.98 10.64
C LEU A 140 -6.43 22.98 9.57
N GLU A 141 -7.07 22.52 8.50
CA GLU A 141 -7.73 23.41 7.52
C GLU A 141 -8.85 24.23 8.14
N GLY A 142 -9.57 23.68 9.12
CA GLY A 142 -10.60 24.41 9.86
C GLY A 142 -10.07 25.56 10.75
N TYR A 143 -8.75 25.63 10.96
CA TYR A 143 -8.07 26.70 11.70
C TYR A 143 -7.40 27.75 10.78
N ARG A 144 -7.52 27.62 9.45
CA ARG A 144 -7.03 28.61 8.49
C ARG A 144 -8.04 29.72 8.21
#